data_AF-A0A1I4ULW7-F1
#
_entry.id   AF-A0A1I4ULW7-F1
#
_cell.length_a   1.000
_cell.length_b   1.000
_cell.length_c   1.000
_cell.angle_alpha   90.00
_cell.angle_beta   90.00
_cell.angle_gamma   90.00
#
_symmetry.space_group_name_H-M   'P 1'
#
loop_
_entity.id
_entity.type
_entity.pdbx_description
1 polymer ?
#
loop_
_entity_poly.entity_id
_entity_poly.type
_entity_poly.pdbx_seq_one_letter_code
_entity_poly.pdbx_strand_id
1 'polypeptide(L)'
;MRPHAEIAEVWPRDGHIRLLGRIHGVPAGGTWRLVLTRRAHTGRTLRYDTAVEGDRFETGLPVGDLAAADYASVEEWDVHLSDGEVELRAGRHLDDVRGKKRIFVYPEQRVGDLRVRPYYTIKDNLSLECRTKGSA
;
A
#
# COMPACT_ATOMS: atom_id res chain seq x y z
N MET A 1 3.58 -18.61 -9.85
CA MET A 1 2.94 -17.41 -9.27
C MET A 1 3.21 -16.23 -10.19
N ARG A 2 2.32 -15.24 -10.27
CA ARG A 2 2.59 -14.02 -11.05
C ARG A 2 3.60 -13.13 -10.31
N PRO A 3 4.41 -12.32 -11.01
CA PRO A 3 5.26 -11.33 -10.36
C PRO A 3 4.47 -10.40 -9.44
N HIS A 4 5.04 -10.10 -8.27
CA HIS A 4 4.41 -9.24 -7.26
C HIS A 4 5.45 -8.71 -6.27
N ALA A 5 5.06 -7.70 -5.50
CA ALA A 5 5.79 -7.25 -4.33
C ALA A 5 5.21 -7.98 -3.10
N GLU A 6 5.95 -8.94 -2.56
CA GLU A 6 5.56 -9.73 -1.40
C GLU A 6 5.84 -8.95 -0.12
N ILE A 7 4.78 -8.62 0.62
CA ILE A 7 4.81 -7.85 1.86
C ILE A 7 5.16 -8.78 3.02
N ALA A 8 6.28 -8.50 3.68
CA ALA A 8 6.68 -9.17 4.91
C ALA A 8 6.09 -8.47 6.13
N GLU A 9 6.19 -7.14 6.18
CA GLU A 9 5.80 -6.34 7.34
C GLU A 9 5.08 -5.04 6.92
N VAL A 10 4.11 -4.65 7.75
CA VAL A 10 3.36 -3.40 7.62
C VAL A 10 3.41 -2.71 8.97
N TRP A 11 3.94 -1.49 9.00
CA TRP A 11 4.12 -0.70 10.23
C TRP A 11 3.42 0.66 10.12
N PRO A 12 2.14 0.73 10.47
CA PRO A 12 1.42 2.00 10.61
C PRO A 12 1.75 2.60 11.97
N ARG A 13 2.42 3.75 11.98
CA ARG A 13 2.82 4.44 13.21
C ARG A 13 3.10 5.92 12.96
N ASP A 14 2.74 6.76 13.92
CA ASP A 14 3.10 8.18 13.98
C ASP A 14 2.75 8.97 12.70
N GLY A 15 1.59 8.66 12.08
CA GLY A 15 1.14 9.33 10.86
C GLY A 15 1.87 8.88 9.59
N HIS A 16 2.58 7.76 9.67
CA HIS A 16 3.31 7.15 8.57
C HIS A 16 2.92 5.66 8.42
N ILE A 17 3.04 5.13 7.21
CA ILE A 17 2.93 3.69 6.97
C ILE A 17 4.24 3.24 6.32
N ARG A 18 4.98 2.39 7.00
CA ARG A 18 6.20 1.77 6.47
C ARG A 18 5.93 0.34 6.05
N LEU A 19 6.44 -0.05 4.89
CA LEU A 19 6.26 -1.37 4.28
C LEU A 19 7.62 -2.00 4.00
N LEU A 20 7.76 -3.27 4.35
CA LEU A 20 8.93 -4.08 4.05
C LEU A 20 8.48 -5.32 3.31
N GLY A 21 9.30 -5.74 2.35
CA GLY A 21 8.97 -6.88 1.53
C GLY A 21 10.07 -7.29 0.58
N ARG A 22 9.68 -8.12 -0.40
CA ARG A 22 10.55 -8.62 -1.46
C ARG A 22 9.90 -8.51 -2.82
N ILE A 23 10.70 -8.23 -3.84
CA ILE A 23 10.29 -8.33 -5.25
C ILE A 23 10.38 -9.79 -5.68
N HIS A 24 9.27 -10.34 -6.18
CA HIS A 24 9.21 -11.73 -6.63
C HIS A 24 8.82 -11.83 -8.11
N GLY A 25 9.49 -12.76 -8.82
CA GLY A 25 9.15 -13.14 -10.19
C GLY A 25 9.75 -12.27 -11.29
N VAL A 26 10.49 -11.22 -10.93
CA VAL A 26 11.28 -10.37 -11.85
C VAL A 26 12.59 -9.95 -11.19
N PRO A 27 13.62 -9.57 -11.96
CA PRO A 27 14.83 -8.96 -11.40
C PRO A 27 14.50 -7.64 -10.68
N ALA A 28 15.13 -7.41 -9.52
CA ALA A 28 14.91 -6.24 -8.67
C ALA A 28 15.92 -5.10 -8.89
N GLY A 29 16.63 -5.11 -10.02
CA GLY A 29 17.57 -4.05 -10.37
C GLY A 29 16.86 -2.72 -10.69
N GLY A 30 17.62 -1.62 -10.69
CA GLY A 30 17.12 -0.31 -11.08
C GLY A 30 16.49 0.50 -9.93
N THR A 31 15.76 1.54 -10.29
CA THR A 31 15.09 2.44 -9.33
C THR A 31 13.63 2.04 -9.20
N TRP A 32 13.22 1.67 -8.00
CA TRP A 32 11.84 1.31 -7.70
C TRP A 32 11.14 2.41 -6.91
N ARG A 33 9.82 2.49 -7.09
CA ARG A 33 8.94 3.40 -6.36
C ARG A 33 7.72 2.67 -5.82
N LEU A 34 7.30 3.08 -4.63
CA LEU A 34 5.96 2.81 -4.14
C LEU A 34 4.97 3.63 -4.98
N VAL A 35 3.92 2.98 -5.47
CA VAL A 35 2.87 3.59 -6.26
C VAL A 35 1.52 3.32 -5.59
N LEU A 36 0.81 4.38 -5.22
CA LEU A 36 -0.54 4.30 -4.66
C LEU A 36 -1.52 4.82 -5.69
N THR A 37 -2.45 3.99 -6.15
CA THR A 37 -3.47 4.38 -7.13
C THR A 37 -4.83 4.40 -6.47
N ARG A 38 -5.55 5.53 -6.55
CA ARG A 38 -6.90 5.65 -6.00
C ARG A 38 -7.87 4.81 -6.83
N ARG A 39 -8.62 3.91 -6.19
CA ARG A 39 -9.45 2.91 -6.88
C ARG A 39 -10.64 3.51 -7.62
N ALA A 40 -11.32 4.49 -7.01
CA ALA A 40 -12.49 5.15 -7.62
C ALA A 40 -12.11 6.12 -8.75
N HIS A 41 -10.88 6.65 -8.73
CA HIS A 41 -10.39 7.64 -9.70
C HIS A 41 -8.92 7.33 -10.03
N THR A 42 -8.71 6.41 -10.96
CA THR A 42 -7.38 5.88 -11.31
C THR A 42 -6.40 6.93 -11.85
N GLY A 43 -6.86 8.14 -12.19
CA GLY A 43 -6.01 9.27 -12.57
C GLY A 43 -5.23 9.89 -11.41
N ARG A 44 -5.54 9.57 -10.14
CA ARG A 44 -4.79 10.05 -8.98
C ARG A 44 -3.83 8.97 -8.48
N THR A 45 -2.54 9.27 -8.58
CA THR A 45 -1.45 8.40 -8.15
C THR A 45 -0.47 9.16 -7.27
N LEU A 46 -0.03 8.55 -6.17
CA LEU A 46 1.09 9.02 -5.36
C LEU A 46 2.31 8.13 -5.61
N ARG A 47 3.51 8.70 -5.58
CA ARG A 47 4.76 7.98 -5.82
C ARG A 47 5.81 8.38 -4.78
N TYR A 48 6.52 7.39 -4.26
CA TYR A 48 7.62 7.58 -3.32
C TYR A 48 8.79 6.70 -3.73
N ASP A 49 10.01 7.22 -3.59
CA ASP A 49 11.20 6.42 -3.85
C ASP A 49 11.29 5.26 -2.85
N THR A 50 11.72 4.10 -3.33
CA THR A 50 11.84 2.87 -2.54
C THR A 50 13.28 2.40 -2.51
N ALA A 51 13.81 2.19 -1.31
CA ALA A 51 15.11 1.56 -1.16
C ALA A 51 14.98 0.07 -1.52
N VAL A 52 15.86 -0.41 -2.41
CA VAL A 52 15.93 -1.82 -2.81
C VAL A 52 17.36 -2.32 -2.67
N GLU A 53 17.53 -3.42 -1.94
CA GLU A 53 18.81 -4.10 -1.72
C GLU A 53 18.64 -5.59 -2.05
N GLY A 54 19.26 -6.04 -3.14
CA GLY A 54 18.99 -7.37 -3.68
C GLY A 54 17.53 -7.48 -4.11
N ASP A 55 16.77 -8.41 -3.53
CA ASP A 55 15.33 -8.54 -3.74
C ASP A 55 14.49 -7.83 -2.68
N ARG A 56 15.11 -7.30 -1.62
CA ARG A 56 14.40 -6.71 -0.47
C ARG A 56 14.11 -5.25 -0.74
N PHE A 57 12.94 -4.79 -0.30
CA PHE A 57 12.60 -3.39 -0.36
C PHE A 57 12.12 -2.86 0.99
N GLU A 58 12.37 -1.57 1.20
CA GLU A 58 11.79 -0.77 2.26
C GLU A 58 11.26 0.54 1.69
N THR A 59 10.01 0.85 2.01
CA THR A 59 9.34 2.07 1.56
C THR A 59 8.35 2.55 2.61
N GLY A 60 7.86 3.76 2.43
CA GLY A 60 6.73 4.23 3.20
C GLY A 60 6.11 5.48 2.64
N LEU A 61 5.02 5.88 3.28
CA LEU A 61 4.27 7.08 2.93
C LEU A 61 3.83 7.85 4.17
N PRO A 62 3.84 9.19 4.11
CA PRO A 62 3.11 10.01 5.06
C PRO A 62 1.60 9.88 4.79
N VAL A 63 0.83 9.64 5.86
CA VAL A 63 -0.62 9.41 5.77
C VAL A 63 -1.36 10.66 5.28
N GLY A 64 -0.84 11.85 5.58
CA GLY A 64 -1.46 13.12 5.17
C GLY A 64 -1.61 13.28 3.65
N ASP A 65 -0.73 12.68 2.86
CA ASP A 65 -0.74 12.79 1.39
C ASP A 65 -1.94 12.07 0.75
N LEU A 66 -2.57 11.16 1.50
CA LEU A 66 -3.78 10.46 1.08
C LEU A 66 -5.05 11.30 1.24
N ALA A 67 -4.96 12.49 1.84
CA ALA A 67 -6.09 13.41 1.93
C ALA A 67 -6.57 13.78 0.52
N ALA A 68 -7.87 13.65 0.27
CA ALA A 68 -8.51 14.05 -0.97
C ALA A 68 -9.38 15.29 -0.74
N ALA A 69 -9.38 16.21 -1.71
CA ALA A 69 -10.22 17.40 -1.65
C ALA A 69 -11.70 17.07 -1.95
N ASP A 70 -11.94 16.01 -2.71
CA ASP A 70 -13.25 15.45 -2.99
C ASP A 70 -13.61 14.43 -1.92
N TYR A 71 -14.41 14.86 -0.94
CA TYR A 71 -14.77 14.12 0.27
C TYR A 71 -15.70 12.93 0.02
N ALA A 72 -15.21 11.88 -0.65
CA ALA A 72 -15.85 10.57 -0.54
C ALA A 72 -15.73 10.09 0.92
N SER A 73 -16.82 9.53 1.46
CA SER A 73 -16.85 9.07 2.86
C SER A 73 -15.89 7.91 3.14
N VAL A 74 -15.62 7.10 2.11
CA VAL A 74 -14.61 6.03 2.12
C VAL A 74 -13.91 6.01 0.77
N GLU A 75 -12.59 5.92 0.80
CA GLU A 75 -11.74 5.74 -0.37
C GLU A 75 -10.78 4.58 -0.20
N GLU A 76 -10.40 3.96 -1.30
CA GLU A 76 -9.46 2.86 -1.29
C GLU A 76 -8.29 3.16 -2.23
N TRP A 77 -7.09 2.85 -1.76
CA TRP A 77 -5.85 3.02 -2.49
C TRP A 77 -5.16 1.68 -2.68
N ASP A 78 -4.80 1.42 -3.91
CA ASP A 78 -4.14 0.21 -4.34
C ASP A 78 -2.63 0.42 -4.32
N VAL A 79 -1.95 -0.37 -3.46
CA VAL A 79 -0.49 -0.40 -3.30
C VAL A 79 0.22 -1.23 -4.38
N HIS A 80 1.19 -0.63 -5.04
CA HIS A 80 2.08 -1.28 -6.01
C HIS A 80 3.53 -0.87 -5.79
N LEU A 81 4.45 -1.64 -6.36
CA LEU A 81 5.84 -1.26 -6.55
C LEU A 81 6.12 -1.20 -8.06
N SER A 82 6.81 -0.17 -8.54
CA SER A 82 7.11 -0.01 -9.96
C SER A 82 8.50 0.56 -10.22
N ASP A 83 9.16 0.07 -11.26
CA ASP A 83 10.40 0.63 -11.81
C ASP A 83 10.16 1.58 -13.00
N GLY A 84 8.89 1.80 -13.37
CA GLY A 84 8.47 2.58 -14.53
C GLY A 84 8.07 1.75 -15.76
N GLU A 85 8.56 0.52 -15.87
CA GLU A 85 8.19 -0.42 -16.95
C GLU A 85 7.32 -1.56 -16.43
N VAL A 86 7.66 -2.07 -15.25
CA VAL A 86 6.96 -3.11 -14.51
C VAL A 86 6.18 -2.47 -13.37
N GLU A 87 4.94 -2.92 -13.17
CA GLU A 87 4.13 -2.58 -12.00
C GLU A 87 3.70 -3.86 -11.28
N LEU A 88 4.11 -3.99 -10.02
CA LEU A 88 3.92 -5.15 -9.18
C LEU A 88 2.86 -4.86 -8.12
N ARG A 89 1.75 -5.60 -8.15
CA ARG A 89 0.74 -5.53 -7.10
C ARG A 89 1.35 -5.97 -5.78
N ALA A 90 1.24 -5.14 -4.73
CA ALA A 90 1.68 -5.51 -3.40
C ALA A 90 0.67 -6.45 -2.75
N GLY A 91 1.15 -7.52 -2.13
CA GLY A 91 0.31 -8.51 -1.46
C GLY A 91 1.14 -9.43 -0.58
N ARG A 92 0.50 -10.43 0.02
CA ARG A 92 1.20 -11.45 0.79
C ARG A 92 0.62 -12.81 0.42
N HIS A 93 1.36 -13.61 -0.32
CA HIS A 93 0.89 -14.84 -0.96
C HIS A 93 1.77 -16.07 -0.67
N LEU A 94 3.00 -15.87 -0.18
CA LEU A 94 4.02 -16.92 -0.04
C LEU A 94 4.16 -17.48 1.38
N ASP A 95 3.24 -17.13 2.28
CA ASP A 95 3.26 -17.53 3.69
C ASP A 95 2.28 -18.65 4.04
N ASP A 96 1.66 -19.27 3.03
CA ASP A 96 0.62 -20.31 3.13
C ASP A 96 -0.66 -19.90 3.90
N VAL A 97 -0.82 -18.62 4.27
CA VAL A 97 -2.04 -18.10 4.91
C VAL A 97 -2.99 -17.57 3.84
N ARG A 98 -4.26 -17.96 3.87
CA ARG A 98 -5.29 -17.44 2.95
C ARG A 98 -6.36 -16.66 3.70
N GLY A 99 -7.03 -15.74 3.00
CA GLY A 99 -8.17 -15.02 3.54
C GLY A 99 -7.77 -13.98 4.60
N LYS A 100 -6.62 -13.32 4.37
CA LYS A 100 -5.96 -12.42 5.32
C LYS A 100 -6.83 -11.25 5.73
N LYS A 101 -7.80 -10.85 4.89
CA LYS A 101 -8.78 -9.79 5.18
C LYS A 101 -9.49 -9.97 6.54
N ARG A 102 -9.69 -11.21 7.01
CA ARG A 102 -10.36 -11.51 8.29
C ARG A 102 -9.40 -11.78 9.44
N ILE A 103 -8.10 -11.84 9.17
CA ILE A 103 -7.06 -12.27 10.11
C ILE A 103 -6.21 -11.08 10.55
N PHE A 104 -5.77 -10.26 9.58
CA PHE A 104 -4.90 -9.13 9.84
C PHE A 104 -5.71 -7.86 10.04
N VAL A 105 -5.60 -7.30 11.24
CA VAL A 105 -6.15 -6.00 11.58
C VAL A 105 -4.99 -5.08 11.96
N TYR A 106 -4.81 -4.02 11.17
CA TYR A 106 -3.76 -3.04 11.40
C TYR A 106 -4.30 -1.83 12.18
N PRO A 107 -3.47 -1.20 13.03
CA PRO A 107 -3.86 0.03 13.72
C PRO A 107 -4.10 1.16 12.71
N GLU A 108 -5.19 1.87 12.91
CA GLU A 108 -5.53 3.05 12.12
C GLU A 108 -4.58 4.21 12.43
N GLN A 109 -4.13 4.90 11.39
CA GLN A 109 -3.39 6.15 11.49
C GLN A 109 -4.32 7.35 11.30
N ARG A 110 -4.03 8.43 12.01
CA ARG A 110 -4.86 9.65 12.01
C ARG A 110 -4.02 10.88 11.75
N VAL A 111 -4.47 11.72 10.83
CA VAL A 111 -3.91 13.04 10.54
C VAL A 111 -5.07 14.00 10.33
N GLY A 112 -5.31 14.92 11.27
CA GLY A 112 -6.53 15.73 11.27
C GLY A 112 -7.79 14.86 11.27
N ASP A 113 -8.70 15.11 10.34
CA ASP A 113 -9.93 14.33 10.16
C ASP A 113 -9.77 13.07 9.28
N LEU A 114 -8.60 12.88 8.69
CA LEU A 114 -8.28 11.71 7.88
C LEU A 114 -7.91 10.52 8.76
N ARG A 115 -8.57 9.40 8.52
CA ARG A 115 -8.26 8.10 9.10
C ARG A 115 -7.82 7.15 8.00
N VAL A 116 -6.68 6.48 8.16
CA VAL A 116 -6.15 5.54 7.17
C VAL A 116 -5.79 4.21 7.83
N ARG A 117 -6.21 3.12 7.19
CA ARG A 117 -5.91 1.78 7.67
C ARG A 117 -5.46 0.87 6.52
N PRO A 118 -4.29 0.21 6.63
CA PRO A 118 -3.96 -0.86 5.72
C PRO A 118 -4.89 -2.06 5.93
N TYR A 119 -5.19 -2.76 4.84
CA TYR A 119 -5.94 -4.00 4.90
C TYR A 119 -5.58 -4.91 3.73
N TYR A 120 -5.75 -6.22 3.92
CA TYR A 120 -5.67 -7.16 2.81
C TYR A 120 -7.03 -7.33 2.13
N THR A 121 -7.04 -7.31 0.81
CA THR A 121 -8.20 -7.59 -0.03
C THR A 121 -8.57 -9.09 0.01
N ILE A 122 -9.68 -9.46 -0.63
CA ILE A 122 -10.09 -10.89 -0.76
C ILE A 122 -9.04 -11.71 -1.53
N LYS A 123 -8.27 -11.05 -2.40
CA LYS A 123 -7.17 -11.68 -3.16
C LYS A 123 -5.83 -11.60 -2.41
N ASP A 124 -5.84 -11.27 -1.11
CA ASP A 124 -4.63 -11.12 -0.27
C ASP A 124 -3.61 -10.07 -0.79
N ASN A 125 -4.07 -9.12 -1.62
CA ASN A 125 -3.32 -7.91 -1.96
C ASN A 125 -3.46 -6.84 -0.88
N LEU A 126 -2.41 -6.05 -0.65
CA LEU A 126 -2.45 -4.92 0.28
C LEU A 126 -3.11 -3.70 -0.37
N SER A 127 -3.98 -3.05 0.38
CA SER A 127 -4.62 -1.78 0.04
C SER A 127 -4.70 -0.89 1.28
N LEU A 128 -4.94 0.39 1.09
CA LEU A 128 -5.25 1.33 2.16
C LEU A 128 -6.71 1.74 2.04
N GLU A 129 -7.41 1.78 3.16
CA GLU A 129 -8.74 2.38 3.28
C GLU A 129 -8.60 3.73 3.97
N CYS A 130 -9.08 4.78 3.32
CA CYS A 130 -9.11 6.14 3.83
C CYS A 130 -10.55 6.52 4.16
N ARG A 131 -10.75 7.18 5.31
CA ARG A 131 -12.04 7.69 5.75
C ARG A 131 -11.84 9.09 6.27
N THR A 132 -12.52 10.06 5.69
CA THR A 132 -12.60 11.42 6.24
C THR A 132 -13.86 11.48 7.10
N LYS A 133 -13.85 12.20 8.24
CA LYS A 133 -15.14 12.54 8.87
C LYS A 133 -15.96 13.31 7.83
N GLY A 134 -17.09 12.75 7.40
CA GLY A 134 -18.11 13.55 6.74
C GLY A 134 -18.50 14.66 7.71
N SER A 135 -18.58 15.89 7.21
CA SER A 135 -19.25 16.98 7.90
C SER A 135 -20.60 16.44 8.40
N ALA A 136 -20.77 16.40 9.72
CA ALA A 136 -22.06 16.06 10.31
C ALA A 136 -23.11 17.11 9.95
#